data_AF-A0A1W6CZR6-F1
#
_entry.id   AF-A0A1W6CZR6-F1
#
_cell.length_a   1.000
_cell.length_b   1.000
_cell.length_c   1.000
_cell.angle_alpha   90.00
_cell.angle_beta   90.00
_cell.angle_gamma   90.00
#
_symmetry.space_group_name_H-M   'P 1'
#
loop_
_entity.id
_entity.type
_entity.pdbx_description
1 polymer ?
#
loop_
_entity_poly.entity_id
_entity_poly.type
_entity_poly.pdbx_seq_one_letter_code
_entity_poly.pdbx_strand_id
1 'polypeptide(L)'
;MHIDKLYFTLPEILERWSISDSDLIYLAENDRLRLSVRVYRVHIEFGAFEETVDGEPVRIPREQARYSGLLDLHAHDVHQLFRCGEVHLSHFRTPKADHATLRGEVAPVLVLIGDLLLRREERDRFEIQTGFSAAVEQEEERVLIASADYQEVHCNGHRFKLGPIQAEVVRALHEAAGRGESWQNGKVILSGAGSRSLRMADVFKSQANWRSLIRSDGRGGYRLNLD
;
A
#
# COMPACT_ATOMS: atom_id res chain seq x y z
N MET A 1 -15.98 11.50 -9.66
CA MET A 1 -17.02 10.70 -8.98
C MET A 1 -16.33 9.87 -7.92
N HIS A 2 -16.59 10.14 -6.65
CA HIS A 2 -16.07 9.31 -5.55
C HIS A 2 -17.02 8.13 -5.37
N ILE A 3 -16.52 6.89 -5.49
CA ILE A 3 -17.32 5.69 -5.23
C ILE A 3 -16.91 5.16 -3.86
N ASP A 4 -17.87 5.03 -2.96
CA ASP A 4 -17.66 4.37 -1.68
C ASP A 4 -17.52 2.86 -1.85
N LYS A 5 -16.28 2.41 -2.05
CA LYS A 5 -15.96 0.98 -2.19
C LYS A 5 -16.08 0.26 -0.84
N LEU A 6 -16.77 -0.87 -0.81
CA LEU A 6 -16.90 -1.75 0.37
C LEU A 6 -15.71 -2.71 0.54
N TYR A 7 -14.85 -2.80 -0.47
CA TYR A 7 -13.68 -3.66 -0.49
C TYR A 7 -12.67 -3.16 -1.53
N PHE A 8 -11.43 -3.62 -1.40
CA PHE A 8 -10.28 -3.19 -2.19
C PHE A 8 -9.52 -4.41 -2.68
N THR A 9 -8.92 -4.31 -3.86
CA THR A 9 -7.97 -5.30 -4.38
C THR A 9 -6.63 -5.18 -3.64
N LEU A 10 -5.80 -6.22 -3.66
CA LEU A 10 -4.47 -6.14 -3.04
C LEU A 10 -3.61 -5.02 -3.61
N PRO A 11 -3.52 -4.78 -4.94
CA PRO A 11 -2.76 -3.66 -5.48
C PRO A 11 -3.18 -2.29 -4.94
N GLU A 12 -4.49 -2.06 -4.76
CA GLU A 12 -4.98 -0.81 -4.16
C GLU A 12 -4.51 -0.63 -2.71
N ILE A 13 -4.43 -1.72 -1.95
CA ILE A 13 -3.97 -1.69 -0.56
C ILE A 13 -2.46 -1.50 -0.48
N LEU A 14 -1.69 -2.21 -1.33
CA LEU A 14 -0.24 -2.05 -1.42
C LEU A 14 0.15 -0.61 -1.75
N GLU A 15 -0.54 0.00 -2.73
CA GLU A 15 -0.34 1.41 -3.10
C GLU A 15 -0.72 2.34 -1.93
N ARG A 16 -1.91 2.15 -1.35
CA ARG A 16 -2.45 2.99 -0.27
C ARG A 16 -1.60 2.96 1.00
N TRP A 17 -1.05 1.80 1.36
CA TRP A 17 -0.22 1.63 2.55
C TRP A 17 1.28 1.76 2.26
N SER A 18 1.67 1.85 0.98
CA SER A 18 3.08 1.91 0.56
C SER A 18 3.92 0.77 1.15
N ILE A 19 3.35 -0.44 1.22
CA ILE A 19 4.04 -1.65 1.70
C ILE A 19 4.32 -2.61 0.55
N SER A 20 5.28 -3.52 0.75
CA SER A 20 5.58 -4.56 -0.22
C SER A 20 4.55 -5.69 -0.18
N ASP A 21 4.46 -6.47 -1.27
CA ASP A 21 3.71 -7.73 -1.28
C ASP A 21 4.14 -8.65 -0.12
N SER A 22 5.44 -8.71 0.18
CA SER A 22 5.99 -9.57 1.24
C SER A 22 5.48 -9.16 2.63
N ASP A 23 5.35 -7.86 2.90
CA ASP A 23 4.81 -7.37 4.17
C ASP A 23 3.31 -7.66 4.29
N LEU A 24 2.55 -7.47 3.21
CA LEU A 24 1.13 -7.80 3.18
C LEU A 24 0.90 -9.30 3.41
N ILE A 25 1.69 -10.15 2.75
CA ILE A 25 1.67 -11.61 2.93
C ILE A 25 1.98 -11.95 4.38
N TYR A 26 3.06 -11.40 4.94
CA TYR A 26 3.43 -11.62 6.34
C TYR A 26 2.29 -11.26 7.30
N LEU A 27 1.64 -10.10 7.10
CA LEU A 27 0.51 -9.70 7.93
C LEU A 27 -0.66 -10.69 7.84
N ALA A 28 -0.95 -11.18 6.63
CA ALA A 28 -2.06 -12.09 6.40
C ALA A 28 -1.79 -13.52 6.93
N GLU A 29 -0.58 -14.04 6.72
CA GLU A 29 -0.15 -15.35 7.23
C GLU A 29 -0.08 -15.40 8.77
N ASN A 30 0.09 -14.25 9.44
CA ASN A 30 0.18 -14.16 10.90
C ASN A 30 -1.14 -13.70 11.56
N ASP A 31 -2.27 -13.80 10.85
CA ASP A 31 -3.62 -13.40 11.29
C ASP A 31 -3.72 -11.93 11.76
N ARG A 32 -2.81 -11.07 11.31
CA ARG A 32 -2.81 -9.62 11.58
C ARG A 32 -3.73 -8.87 10.61
N LEU A 33 -3.96 -9.45 9.44
CA LEU A 33 -4.78 -8.91 8.36
C LEU A 33 -5.64 -10.00 7.73
N ARG A 34 -6.94 -9.77 7.60
CA ARG A 34 -7.89 -10.74 7.04
C ARG A 34 -8.14 -10.48 5.56
N LEU A 35 -7.64 -11.37 4.72
CA LEU A 35 -7.97 -11.37 3.29
C LEU A 35 -9.28 -12.12 3.05
N SER A 36 -10.04 -11.67 2.06
CA SER A 36 -11.34 -12.22 1.71
C SER A 36 -11.41 -12.62 0.24
N VAL A 37 -12.31 -13.54 -0.08
CA VAL A 37 -12.68 -13.91 -1.45
C VAL A 37 -14.16 -13.62 -1.69
N ARG A 38 -14.50 -13.28 -2.93
CA ARG A 38 -15.88 -13.13 -3.38
C ARG A 38 -16.43 -14.48 -3.83
N VAL A 39 -17.56 -14.89 -3.23
CA VAL A 39 -18.29 -16.10 -3.62
C VAL A 39 -19.68 -15.75 -4.15
N TYR A 40 -20.23 -16.62 -5.01
CA TYR A 40 -21.56 -16.45 -5.61
C TYR A 40 -22.41 -17.72 -5.48
N ARG A 41 -23.58 -17.57 -4.87
CA ARG A 41 -24.63 -18.59 -4.74
C ARG A 41 -24.17 -19.94 -4.15
N VAL A 42 -23.13 -19.92 -3.32
CA VAL A 42 -22.60 -21.10 -2.62
C VAL A 42 -23.52 -21.48 -1.46
N HIS A 43 -23.70 -22.78 -1.21
CA HIS A 43 -24.47 -23.24 -0.05
C HIS A 43 -23.55 -23.28 1.16
N ILE A 44 -23.81 -22.39 2.12
CA ILE A 44 -23.01 -22.25 3.33
C ILE A 44 -23.87 -22.56 4.54
N GLU A 45 -23.26 -23.29 5.47
CA GLU A 45 -23.70 -23.36 6.84
C GLU A 45 -22.88 -22.38 7.69
N PHE A 46 -23.60 -21.54 8.43
CA PHE A 46 -23.06 -20.69 9.49
C PHE A 46 -23.45 -21.28 10.84
N GLY A 47 -22.55 -21.20 11.82
CA GLY A 47 -22.87 -21.61 13.17
C GLY A 47 -21.85 -21.19 14.21
N ALA A 48 -21.95 -21.82 15.38
CA ALA A 48 -21.12 -21.53 16.53
C ALA A 48 -20.42 -22.79 17.04
N PHE A 49 -19.39 -22.58 17.83
CA PHE A 49 -18.85 -23.62 18.69
C PHE A 49 -19.43 -23.43 20.10
N GLU A 50 -19.96 -24.51 20.66
CA GLU A 50 -20.39 -24.55 22.06
C GLU A 50 -19.50 -25.54 22.82
N GLU A 51 -19.12 -25.20 24.04
CA GLU A 51 -18.37 -26.12 24.89
C GLU A 51 -19.31 -27.17 25.46
N THR A 52 -18.96 -28.44 25.27
CA THR A 52 -19.65 -29.53 25.96
C THR A 52 -19.28 -29.53 27.45
N VAL A 53 -19.99 -30.32 28.25
CA VAL A 53 -19.70 -30.49 29.69
C VAL A 53 -18.26 -30.96 29.94
N ASP A 54 -17.68 -31.67 28.97
CA ASP A 54 -16.31 -32.19 29.02
C ASP A 54 -15.26 -31.21 28.43
N GLY A 55 -15.67 -30.00 28.03
CA GLY A 55 -14.80 -28.96 27.48
C GLY A 55 -14.46 -29.12 25.99
N GLU A 56 -15.01 -30.13 25.32
CA GLU A 56 -14.82 -30.32 23.88
C GLU A 56 -15.73 -29.39 23.08
N PRO A 57 -15.23 -28.66 22.06
CA PRO A 57 -16.04 -27.79 21.24
C PRO A 57 -16.93 -28.61 20.31
N VAL A 58 -18.25 -28.48 20.44
CA VAL A 58 -19.23 -29.03 19.50
C VAL A 58 -19.69 -27.96 18.53
N ARG A 59 -19.80 -28.33 17.26
CA ARG A 59 -20.30 -27.45 16.21
C ARG A 59 -21.83 -27.42 16.22
N ILE A 60 -22.41 -26.25 16.40
CA ILE A 60 -23.85 -26.01 16.40
C ILE A 60 -24.25 -25.22 15.15
N PRO A 61 -24.89 -25.86 14.15
CA PRO A 61 -25.45 -25.16 12.99
C PRO A 61 -26.52 -24.15 13.41
N ARG A 62 -26.45 -22.92 12.91
CA ARG A 62 -27.44 -21.87 13.20
C ARG A 62 -28.23 -21.45 11.97
N GLU A 63 -27.56 -21.30 10.83
CA GLU A 63 -28.17 -20.86 9.58
C GLU A 63 -27.60 -21.65 8.40
N GLN A 64 -28.46 -21.98 7.44
CA GLN A 64 -28.07 -22.59 6.18
C GLN A 64 -28.71 -21.82 5.03
N ALA A 65 -27.89 -21.29 4.13
CA ALA A 65 -28.37 -20.40 3.07
C ALA A 65 -27.52 -20.49 1.80
N ARG A 66 -28.12 -20.07 0.68
CA ARG A 66 -27.38 -19.72 -0.53
C ARG A 66 -26.77 -18.33 -0.34
N TYR A 67 -25.46 -18.28 -0.18
CA TYR A 67 -24.72 -17.07 0.12
C TYR A 67 -24.02 -16.50 -1.12
N SER A 68 -24.04 -15.17 -1.24
CA SER A 68 -23.21 -14.42 -2.19
C SER A 68 -22.64 -13.20 -1.48
N GLY A 69 -21.33 -13.03 -1.51
CA GLY A 69 -20.67 -12.00 -0.71
C GLY A 69 -19.19 -12.29 -0.48
N LEU A 70 -18.60 -11.57 0.47
CA LEU A 70 -17.20 -11.74 0.85
C LEU A 70 -17.09 -12.68 2.05
N LEU A 71 -16.14 -13.61 1.97
CA LEU A 71 -15.79 -14.53 3.05
C LEU A 71 -14.30 -14.41 3.33
N ASP A 72 -13.94 -14.36 4.60
CA ASP A 72 -12.55 -14.22 5.02
C ASP A 72 -11.86 -15.59 4.98
N LEU A 73 -10.59 -15.61 4.62
CA LEU A 73 -9.75 -16.80 4.63
C LEU A 73 -9.15 -17.01 6.03
N HIS A 74 -8.76 -18.25 6.34
CA HIS A 74 -7.89 -18.50 7.49
C HIS A 74 -6.42 -18.25 7.13
N ALA A 75 -5.60 -17.93 8.12
CA ALA A 75 -4.17 -17.69 7.92
C ALA A 75 -3.43 -18.87 7.25
N HIS A 76 -3.81 -20.11 7.58
CA HIS A 76 -3.22 -21.30 6.94
C HIS A 76 -3.62 -21.45 5.46
N ASP A 77 -4.85 -21.07 5.11
CA ASP A 77 -5.32 -21.04 3.72
C ASP A 77 -4.53 -19.99 2.91
N VAL A 78 -4.30 -18.82 3.52
CA VAL A 78 -3.48 -17.75 2.93
C VAL A 78 -2.05 -18.22 2.70
N HIS A 79 -1.43 -18.87 3.69
CA HIS A 79 -0.08 -19.41 3.56
C HIS A 79 0.01 -20.43 2.40
N GLN A 80 -0.95 -21.35 2.32
CA GLN A 80 -1.01 -22.31 1.23
C GLN A 80 -1.21 -21.63 -0.12
N LEU A 81 -2.09 -20.64 -0.19
CA LEU A 81 -2.39 -19.91 -1.42
C LEU A 81 -1.17 -19.17 -1.97
N PHE A 82 -0.44 -18.41 -1.15
CA PHE A 82 0.75 -17.69 -1.62
C PHE A 82 1.91 -18.63 -1.97
N ARG A 83 1.96 -19.82 -1.38
CA ARG A 83 2.97 -20.85 -1.70
C ARG A 83 2.67 -21.62 -2.99
N CYS A 84 1.40 -21.94 -3.24
CA CYS A 84 0.98 -22.81 -4.34
C CYS A 84 0.37 -22.07 -5.53
N GLY A 85 0.01 -20.79 -5.36
CA GLY A 85 -0.70 -19.98 -6.36
C GLY A 85 -2.22 -20.17 -6.38
N GLU A 86 -2.71 -21.30 -5.83
CA GLU A 86 -4.12 -21.63 -5.72
C GLU A 86 -4.43 -22.48 -4.48
N VAL A 87 -5.69 -22.44 -4.03
CA VAL A 87 -6.20 -23.31 -2.96
C VAL A 87 -7.69 -23.62 -3.16
N HIS A 88 -8.12 -24.79 -2.72
CA HIS A 88 -9.51 -25.25 -2.76
C HIS A 88 -10.13 -25.18 -1.35
N LEU A 89 -11.08 -24.27 -1.14
CA LEU A 89 -11.60 -23.96 0.19
C LEU A 89 -13.04 -24.43 0.39
N SER A 90 -13.26 -25.06 1.55
CA SER A 90 -14.60 -25.39 2.06
C SER A 90 -14.91 -24.72 3.39
N HIS A 91 -13.93 -24.08 4.02
CA HIS A 91 -14.07 -23.42 5.32
C HIS A 91 -13.65 -21.96 5.21
N PHE A 92 -14.43 -21.09 5.83
CA PHE A 92 -14.23 -19.65 5.77
C PHE A 92 -14.50 -19.03 7.14
N ARG A 93 -13.94 -17.83 7.31
CA ARG A 93 -14.24 -16.95 8.44
C ARG A 93 -15.28 -15.92 8.02
N THR A 94 -16.05 -15.46 9.00
CA THR A 94 -16.99 -14.37 8.82
C THR A 94 -17.18 -13.67 10.16
N PRO A 95 -17.40 -12.34 10.20
CA PRO A 95 -17.74 -11.66 11.45
C PRO A 95 -19.13 -12.03 11.99
N LYS A 96 -19.95 -12.79 11.23
CA LYS A 96 -21.34 -13.11 11.59
C LYS A 96 -21.52 -14.43 12.34
N ALA A 97 -20.50 -15.27 12.39
CA ALA A 97 -20.57 -16.63 12.92
C ALA A 97 -19.16 -17.14 13.26
N ASP A 98 -19.05 -18.10 14.18
CA ASP A 98 -17.75 -18.66 14.57
C ASP A 98 -17.18 -19.57 13.47
N HIS A 99 -18.05 -20.22 12.70
CA HIS A 99 -17.66 -20.93 11.48
C HIS A 99 -18.59 -20.63 10.31
N ALA A 100 -18.01 -20.68 9.11
CA ALA A 100 -18.72 -20.76 7.85
C ALA A 100 -18.12 -21.90 7.02
N THR A 101 -18.95 -22.81 6.52
CA THR A 101 -18.45 -23.90 5.67
C THR A 101 -19.42 -24.27 4.57
N LEU A 102 -18.88 -24.79 3.46
CA LEU A 102 -19.69 -25.40 2.42
C LEU A 102 -20.41 -26.64 2.97
N ARG A 103 -21.67 -26.81 2.57
CA ARG A 103 -22.49 -27.94 3.01
C ARG A 103 -22.78 -28.92 1.87
N GLY A 104 -22.80 -30.21 2.21
CA GLY A 104 -23.18 -31.28 1.28
C GLY A 104 -22.06 -31.63 0.31
N GLU A 105 -22.42 -32.06 -0.89
CA GLU A 105 -21.48 -32.46 -1.95
C GLU A 105 -21.03 -31.27 -2.82
N VAL A 106 -21.04 -30.05 -2.26
CA VAL A 106 -20.61 -28.86 -2.99
C VAL A 106 -19.10 -28.91 -3.17
N ALA A 107 -18.64 -28.79 -4.41
CA ALA A 107 -17.22 -28.71 -4.71
C ALA A 107 -16.57 -27.54 -3.96
N PRO A 108 -15.35 -27.71 -3.42
CA PRO A 108 -14.60 -26.61 -2.83
C PRO A 108 -14.47 -25.43 -3.78
N VAL A 109 -14.43 -24.22 -3.24
CA VAL A 109 -14.20 -23.01 -4.03
C VAL A 109 -12.71 -22.93 -4.38
N LEU A 110 -12.37 -22.94 -5.67
CA LEU A 110 -11.03 -22.60 -6.15
C LEU A 110 -10.79 -21.11 -5.94
N VAL A 111 -9.69 -20.77 -5.26
CA VAL A 111 -9.25 -19.40 -5.00
C VAL A 111 -7.85 -19.22 -5.54
N LEU A 112 -7.66 -18.16 -6.33
CA LEU A 112 -6.36 -17.70 -6.83
C LEU A 112 -5.92 -16.44 -6.08
N ILE A 113 -4.63 -16.12 -6.13
CA ILE A 113 -4.09 -14.89 -5.52
C ILE A 113 -4.79 -13.63 -6.07
N GLY A 114 -5.15 -13.64 -7.37
CA GLY A 114 -5.86 -12.54 -8.02
C GLY A 114 -7.30 -12.31 -7.53
N ASP A 115 -7.89 -13.28 -6.82
CA ASP A 115 -9.26 -13.17 -6.28
C ASP A 115 -9.31 -12.53 -4.90
N LEU A 116 -8.15 -12.24 -4.30
CA LEU A 116 -8.02 -11.73 -2.94
C LEU A 116 -8.42 -10.26 -2.85
N LEU A 117 -9.23 -9.98 -1.84
CA LEU A 117 -9.79 -8.67 -1.54
C LEU A 117 -9.55 -8.35 -0.06
N LEU A 118 -9.52 -7.06 0.27
CA LEU A 118 -9.56 -6.55 1.63
C LEU A 118 -10.89 -5.83 1.87
N ARG A 119 -11.63 -6.20 2.91
CA ARG A 119 -12.88 -5.51 3.29
C ARG A 119 -12.56 -4.11 3.80
N ARG A 120 -13.46 -3.14 3.55
CA ARG A 120 -13.32 -1.79 4.10
C ARG A 120 -13.19 -1.83 5.62
N GLU A 121 -14.03 -2.59 6.30
CA GLU A 121 -14.01 -2.65 7.78
C GLU A 121 -12.69 -3.20 8.32
N GLU A 122 -12.09 -4.16 7.61
CA GLU A 122 -10.80 -4.75 8.00
C GLU A 122 -9.65 -3.79 7.75
N ARG A 123 -9.67 -3.08 6.62
CA ARG A 123 -8.74 -1.99 6.34
C ARG A 123 -8.82 -0.92 7.43
N ASP A 124 -10.02 -0.42 7.72
CA ASP A 124 -10.24 0.64 8.70
C ASP A 124 -9.80 0.20 10.11
N ARG A 125 -10.09 -1.05 10.49
CA ARG A 125 -9.59 -1.65 11.74
C ARG A 125 -8.07 -1.65 11.79
N PHE A 126 -7.41 -2.11 10.72
CA PHE A 126 -5.96 -2.19 10.66
C PHE A 126 -5.32 -0.79 10.69
N GLU A 127 -5.84 0.14 9.89
CA GLU A 127 -5.43 1.55 9.82
C GLU A 127 -5.49 2.22 11.21
N ILE A 128 -6.61 2.07 11.93
CA ILE A 128 -6.78 2.59 13.29
C ILE A 128 -5.78 1.93 14.28
N GLN A 129 -5.63 0.61 14.22
CA GLN A 129 -4.80 -0.13 15.18
C GLN A 129 -3.31 0.21 15.05
N THR A 130 -2.85 0.43 13.83
CA THR A 130 -1.43 0.57 13.50
C THR A 130 -1.01 2.01 13.27
N GLY A 131 -1.97 2.95 13.23
CA GLY A 131 -1.72 4.33 12.85
C GLY A 131 -1.42 4.49 11.35
N PHE A 132 -1.66 3.47 10.54
CA PHE A 132 -1.66 3.58 9.08
C PHE A 132 -2.82 4.48 8.67
N SER A 133 -2.63 5.80 8.68
CA SER A 133 -3.53 6.68 7.97
C SER A 133 -3.17 6.60 6.50
N ALA A 134 -4.02 5.96 5.73
CA ALA A 134 -3.92 6.03 4.29
C ALA A 134 -4.07 7.47 3.87
N ALA A 135 -2.93 8.13 3.64
CA ALA A 135 -2.83 9.52 3.28
C ALA A 135 -3.90 10.36 4.00
N VAL A 136 -3.54 10.85 5.19
CA VAL A 136 -3.90 12.25 5.47
C VAL A 136 -3.61 13.00 4.17
N GLU A 137 -4.67 13.42 3.47
CA GLU A 137 -4.52 14.40 2.41
C GLU A 137 -3.81 15.59 3.07
N GLN A 138 -2.51 15.72 2.77
CA GLN A 138 -1.63 16.83 3.13
C GLN A 138 -1.36 17.03 4.63
N GLU A 139 -0.41 16.26 5.14
CA GLU A 139 0.76 16.84 5.80
C GLU A 139 1.90 15.83 5.59
N GLU A 140 2.32 15.66 4.32
CA GLU A 140 3.66 15.15 4.06
C GLU A 140 4.60 16.09 4.80
N GLU A 141 5.31 15.58 5.81
CA GLU A 141 6.64 16.09 6.08
C GLU A 141 7.35 15.94 4.72
N ARG A 142 7.55 17.07 4.02
CA ARG A 142 8.03 17.10 2.62
C ARG A 142 9.51 16.74 2.62
N VAL A 143 9.78 15.47 2.87
CA VAL A 143 11.11 14.91 3.04
C VAL A 143 11.59 14.47 1.67
N LEU A 144 12.73 15.03 1.26
CA LEU A 144 13.46 14.53 0.11
C LEU A 144 14.20 13.26 0.51
N ILE A 145 13.92 12.15 -0.17
CA ILE A 145 14.64 10.90 -0.02
C ILE A 145 15.54 10.74 -1.25
N ALA A 146 16.85 10.59 -1.06
CA ALA A 146 17.81 10.43 -2.14
C ALA A 146 18.71 9.21 -1.93
N SER A 147 19.10 8.56 -3.02
CA SER A 147 20.23 7.62 -3.03
C SER A 147 21.52 8.35 -2.62
N ALA A 148 22.55 7.61 -2.18
CA ALA A 148 23.83 8.19 -1.74
C ALA A 148 24.48 9.11 -2.81
N ASP A 149 24.27 8.77 -4.09
CA ASP A 149 24.77 9.52 -5.23
C ASP A 149 23.76 10.54 -5.80
N TYR A 150 22.57 10.66 -5.21
CA TYR A 150 21.47 11.53 -5.66
C TYR A 150 20.98 11.26 -7.08
N GLN A 151 21.32 10.12 -7.68
CA GLN A 151 20.81 9.74 -9.00
C GLN A 151 19.37 9.23 -8.94
N GLU A 152 18.92 8.72 -7.79
CA GLU A 152 17.51 8.42 -7.54
C GLU A 152 17.00 9.31 -6.41
N VAL A 153 15.99 10.13 -6.72
CA VAL A 153 15.42 11.11 -5.77
C VAL A 153 13.91 11.00 -5.74
N HIS A 154 13.33 10.90 -4.55
CA HIS A 154 11.90 10.96 -4.31
C HIS A 154 11.56 12.24 -3.56
N CYS A 155 10.61 13.02 -4.08
CA CYS A 155 10.19 14.29 -3.49
C CYS A 155 8.75 14.61 -3.91
N ASN A 156 7.88 15.00 -2.96
CA ASN A 156 6.47 15.34 -3.18
C ASN A 156 5.71 14.29 -4.01
N GLY A 157 5.86 13.01 -3.69
CA GLY A 157 5.26 11.90 -4.43
C GLY A 157 5.83 11.63 -5.84
N HIS A 158 6.88 12.34 -6.26
CA HIS A 158 7.51 12.14 -7.58
C HIS A 158 8.86 11.42 -7.45
N ARG A 159 9.12 10.49 -8.37
CA ARG A 159 10.43 9.80 -8.50
C ARG A 159 11.19 10.37 -9.69
N PHE A 160 12.45 10.75 -9.46
CA PHE A 160 13.34 11.28 -10.47
C PHE A 160 14.57 10.39 -10.63
N LYS A 161 14.95 10.12 -11.87
CA LYS A 161 16.24 9.52 -12.23
C LYS A 161 17.14 10.59 -12.82
N LEU A 162 18.09 11.07 -12.03
CA LEU A 162 18.90 12.24 -12.32
C LEU A 162 20.25 11.84 -12.94
N GLY A 163 20.67 12.58 -13.96
CA GLY A 163 22.04 12.50 -14.45
C GLY A 163 23.03 13.15 -13.46
N PRO A 164 24.35 12.93 -13.62
CA PRO A 164 25.36 13.38 -12.64
C PRO A 164 25.29 14.87 -12.29
N ILE A 165 25.12 15.74 -13.29
CA ILE A 165 24.98 17.19 -13.07
C ILE A 165 23.67 17.50 -12.32
N GLN A 166 22.56 16.85 -12.69
CA GLN A 166 21.27 17.05 -12.02
C GLN A 166 21.33 16.61 -10.56
N ALA A 167 21.96 15.46 -10.29
CA ALA A 167 22.17 14.92 -8.96
C ALA A 167 23.00 15.88 -8.07
N GLU A 168 24.07 16.45 -8.62
CA GLU A 168 24.91 17.42 -7.91
C GLU A 168 24.16 18.71 -7.55
N VAL A 169 23.35 19.23 -8.49
CA VAL A 169 22.49 20.39 -8.19
C VAL A 169 21.52 20.08 -7.05
N VAL A 170 20.85 18.92 -7.08
CA VAL A 170 19.87 18.54 -6.05
C VAL A 170 20.56 18.33 -4.70
N ARG A 171 21.75 17.72 -4.67
CA ARG A 171 22.55 17.59 -3.45
C ARG A 171 22.89 18.94 -2.84
N ALA A 172 23.41 19.87 -3.64
CA ALA A 172 23.77 21.20 -3.17
C ALA A 172 22.57 21.96 -2.59
N LEU A 173 21.40 21.85 -3.24
CA LEU A 173 20.16 22.45 -2.75
C LEU A 173 19.64 21.76 -1.47
N HIS A 174 19.80 20.45 -1.35
CA HIS A 174 19.40 19.69 -0.16
C HIS A 174 20.25 20.06 1.06
N GLU A 175 21.57 20.11 0.89
CA GLU A 175 22.48 20.53 1.95
C GLU A 175 22.22 21.97 2.39
N ALA A 176 21.93 22.87 1.45
CA ALA A 176 21.57 24.25 1.76
C ALA A 176 20.26 24.36 2.55
N ALA A 177 19.25 23.56 2.20
CA ALA A 177 18.01 23.47 2.96
C ALA A 177 18.25 22.95 4.40
N GLY A 178 19.11 21.93 4.57
CA GLY A 178 19.50 21.40 5.88
C GLY A 178 20.24 22.41 6.76
N ARG A 179 20.90 23.41 6.16
CA ARG A 179 21.54 24.54 6.87
C ARG A 179 20.60 25.72 7.16
N GLY A 180 19.34 25.65 6.72
CA GLY A 180 18.38 26.75 6.83
C GLY A 180 18.51 27.84 5.76
N GLU A 181 19.45 27.71 4.82
CA GLU A 181 19.69 28.65 3.72
C GLU A 181 19.03 28.15 2.43
N SER A 182 17.71 27.96 2.45
CA SER A 182 17.01 27.23 1.37
C SER A 182 17.17 27.85 -0.02
N TRP A 183 17.17 29.19 -0.14
CA TRP A 183 17.33 29.88 -1.41
C TRP A 183 18.78 30.07 -1.81
N GLN A 184 19.15 29.52 -2.95
CA GLN A 184 20.52 29.50 -3.45
C GLN A 184 20.62 30.11 -4.85
N ASN A 185 21.75 30.75 -5.15
CA ASN A 185 21.98 31.37 -6.45
C ASN A 185 22.18 30.30 -7.53
N GLY A 186 21.30 30.28 -8.53
CA GLY A 186 21.31 29.25 -9.57
C GLY A 186 22.59 29.20 -10.39
N LYS A 187 23.26 30.34 -10.64
CA LYS A 187 24.52 30.34 -11.39
C LYS A 187 25.65 29.71 -10.59
N VAL A 188 25.70 29.97 -9.27
CA VAL A 188 26.71 29.40 -8.37
C VAL A 188 26.53 27.89 -8.28
N ILE A 189 25.29 27.42 -8.09
CA ILE A 189 25.00 25.98 -8.04
C ILE A 189 25.35 25.30 -9.36
N LEU A 190 24.89 25.85 -10.48
CA LEU A 190 25.13 25.26 -11.79
C LEU A 190 26.63 25.18 -12.12
N SER A 191 27.38 26.24 -11.79
CA SER A 191 28.84 26.24 -11.96
C SER A 191 29.51 25.23 -11.04
N GLY A 192 29.11 25.16 -9.76
CA GLY A 192 29.64 24.20 -8.79
C GLY A 192 29.36 22.75 -9.18
N ALA A 193 28.20 22.50 -9.79
CA ALA A 193 27.80 21.20 -10.33
C ALA A 193 28.47 20.83 -11.67
N GLY A 194 29.36 21.67 -12.19
CA GLY A 194 30.02 21.43 -13.47
C GLY A 194 29.11 21.55 -14.69
N SER A 195 27.96 22.23 -14.57
CA SER A 195 27.03 22.44 -15.68
C SER A 195 27.61 23.39 -16.73
N ARG A 196 27.50 23.01 -18.01
CA ARG A 196 27.75 23.93 -19.14
C ARG A 196 26.59 24.89 -19.40
N SER A 197 25.40 24.58 -18.86
CA SER A 197 24.24 25.45 -18.95
C SER A 197 24.22 26.45 -17.79
N LEU A 198 23.82 27.68 -18.10
CA LEU A 198 23.57 28.75 -17.11
C LEU A 198 22.11 28.81 -16.64
N ARG A 199 21.24 27.91 -17.12
CA ARG A 199 19.81 27.90 -16.82
C ARG A 199 19.39 26.56 -16.24
N MET A 200 18.71 26.59 -15.10
CA MET A 200 18.21 25.41 -14.41
C MET A 200 17.25 24.60 -15.29
N ALA A 201 16.36 25.30 -16.02
CA ALA A 201 15.41 24.67 -16.94
C ALA A 201 16.09 23.83 -18.03
N ASP A 202 17.25 24.26 -18.54
CA ASP A 202 17.96 23.54 -19.59
C ASP A 202 18.65 22.28 -19.03
N VAL A 203 19.08 22.31 -17.76
CA VAL A 203 19.67 21.15 -17.08
C VAL A 203 18.61 20.10 -16.77
N PHE A 204 17.40 20.50 -16.36
CA PHE A 204 16.34 19.59 -15.94
C PHE A 204 15.27 19.31 -17.02
N LYS A 205 15.44 19.80 -18.26
CA LYS A 205 14.45 19.63 -19.33
C LYS A 205 14.08 18.18 -19.65
N SER A 206 14.95 17.21 -19.32
CA SER A 206 14.69 15.78 -19.51
C SER A 206 13.76 15.18 -18.45
N GLN A 207 13.53 15.88 -17.34
CA GLN A 207 12.71 15.42 -16.22
C GLN A 207 11.30 16.04 -16.35
N ALA A 208 10.32 15.21 -16.73
CA ALA A 208 8.92 15.61 -16.69
C ALA A 208 8.56 15.99 -15.24
N ASN A 209 8.05 17.20 -15.03
CA ASN A 209 7.71 17.74 -13.71
C ASN A 209 8.88 18.12 -12.80
N TRP A 210 10.08 18.43 -13.30
CA TRP A 210 11.20 18.88 -12.44
C TRP A 210 10.89 20.10 -11.55
N ARG A 211 9.85 20.89 -11.88
CA ARG A 211 9.36 21.98 -11.03
C ARG A 211 8.68 21.52 -9.74
N SER A 212 8.24 20.26 -9.65
CA SER A 212 7.80 19.69 -8.38
C SER A 212 8.97 19.33 -7.46
N LEU A 213 10.22 19.30 -7.97
CA LEU A 213 11.44 19.09 -7.21
C LEU A 213 12.15 20.40 -6.84
N ILE A 214 12.22 21.37 -7.76
CA ILE A 214 12.96 22.62 -7.59
C ILE A 214 12.06 23.83 -7.85
N ARG A 215 11.98 24.76 -6.89
CA ARG A 215 11.32 26.07 -7.06
C ARG A 215 12.30 27.15 -7.51
N SER A 216 11.79 28.13 -8.23
CA SER A 216 12.49 29.38 -8.53
C SER A 216 11.74 30.58 -7.97
N ASP A 217 12.47 31.60 -7.55
CA ASP A 217 11.94 32.91 -7.14
C ASP A 217 11.73 33.88 -8.33
N GLY A 218 12.08 33.47 -9.56
CA GLY A 218 12.02 34.32 -10.75
C GLY A 218 13.14 35.37 -10.85
N ARG A 219 14.03 35.46 -9.87
CA ARG A 219 15.16 36.41 -9.78
C ARG A 219 16.53 35.73 -9.86
N GLY A 220 16.53 34.42 -10.08
CA GLY A 220 17.75 33.59 -10.20
C GLY A 220 18.08 32.79 -8.95
N GLY A 221 17.25 32.87 -7.91
CA GLY A 221 17.25 31.99 -6.76
C GLY A 221 16.50 30.69 -7.04
N TYR A 222 17.02 29.60 -6.49
CA TYR A 222 16.42 28.28 -6.55
C TYR A 222 16.50 27.60 -5.19
N ARG A 223 15.51 26.78 -4.87
CA ARG A 223 15.48 25.94 -3.67
C ARG A 223 14.79 24.61 -3.96
N LEU A 224 15.00 23.61 -3.11
CA LEU A 224 14.14 22.43 -3.15
C LEU A 224 12.71 22.79 -2.80
N ASN A 225 11.79 22.08 -3.43
CA ASN A 225 10.37 22.18 -3.13
C ASN A 225 10.02 21.31 -1.91
N LEU A 226 10.49 21.69 -0.72
CA LEU A 226 10.15 21.02 0.55
C LEU A 226 9.06 21.78 1.33
N ASP A 227 8.38 22.70 0.65
CA ASP A 227 7.43 23.68 1.20
C ASP A 227 6.07 23.51 0.60
#